data_AF-A0A957NSZ2-F1
#
_entry.id   AF-A0A957NSZ2-F1
#
_cell.length_a   1.000
_cell.length_b   1.000
_cell.length_c   1.000
_cell.angle_alpha   90.00
_cell.angle_beta   90.00
_cell.angle_gamma   90.00
#
_symmetry.space_group_name_H-M   'P 1'
#
loop_
_entity.id
_entity.type
_entity.pdbx_description
1 polymer ?
#
loop_
_entity_poly.entity_id
_entity_poly.type
_entity_poly.pdbx_seq_one_letter_code
_entity_poly.pdbx_strand_id
1 'polypeptide(L)'
;MKHKLSSTLFVLALFSLLLSACAPMPAADGGAATSAPTEAPAEEATSAETPADTGEAMSDIGTEAHPIKVFFVPSVDAQVIVSGGEIMANALNEATGLYFEVSVPTSYAATIEEMCASPTDSIGFIPGLGYVLANQLCGVDVSFKAIRFGWSVYWAQVLVPRDSDVTSLADLNGKKWAYPDAGSTSGYLAILPLLADNGVEPGETLEAGGHTGAVRAVYNGEADFSSSFFSPPLKPEGEEPWQPGDEPDIPADLVDSCAPNEDGSRLMCGDWRVLDARAGLREEAPDVIQKVRILTISDAIPNDTLSFSPEFPADLRAQIEEALVAFAETDAWNESIGNQDFYGWTGIDKASDAEYDVVRQMIEISGMSLEDLGQ
;
A
#
# COMPACT_ATOMS: atom_id res chain seq x y z
N MET A 1 52.42 18.14 -21.58
CA MET A 1 53.02 18.51 -20.27
C MET A 1 52.46 17.50 -19.26
N LYS A 2 53.10 16.36 -19.00
CA LYS A 2 54.25 16.11 -18.10
C LYS A 2 54.10 16.78 -16.73
N HIS A 3 53.79 15.97 -15.71
CA HIS A 3 54.53 15.72 -14.46
C HIS A 3 53.58 15.03 -13.46
N LYS A 4 53.89 14.01 -12.66
CA LYS A 4 54.94 12.97 -12.49
C LYS A 4 54.40 12.08 -11.32
N LEU A 5 54.43 10.75 -11.41
CA LEU A 5 55.32 9.83 -10.64
C LEU A 5 55.23 9.96 -9.10
N SER A 6 55.21 8.93 -8.23
CA SER A 6 55.52 7.50 -8.34
C SER A 6 55.38 6.86 -6.94
N SER A 7 55.08 5.56 -6.90
CA SER A 7 55.76 4.51 -6.09
C SER A 7 55.78 4.53 -4.56
N THR A 8 55.99 3.44 -3.81
CA THR A 8 55.89 1.96 -3.91
C THR A 8 56.45 1.48 -2.53
N LEU A 9 55.82 0.46 -1.93
CA LEU A 9 56.44 -0.64 -1.14
C LEU A 9 57.00 -0.46 0.31
N PHE A 10 56.51 -1.38 1.17
CA PHE A 10 57.23 -2.39 2.00
C PHE A 10 57.54 -2.17 3.50
N VAL A 11 57.71 -3.32 4.18
CA VAL A 11 58.15 -3.64 5.57
C VAL A 11 57.01 -3.72 6.59
N LEU A 12 56.48 -4.85 7.09
CA LEU A 12 56.97 -6.20 7.52
C LEU A 12 57.60 -6.25 8.93
N ALA A 13 56.93 -7.02 9.82
CA ALA A 13 57.37 -7.61 11.10
C ALA A 13 57.32 -6.69 12.37
N LEU A 14 57.10 -7.15 13.61
CA LEU A 14 57.28 -8.44 14.29
C LEU A 14 56.48 -8.45 15.63
N PHE A 15 55.93 -9.63 15.98
CA PHE A 15 55.89 -10.28 17.32
C PHE A 15 55.48 -9.52 18.60
N SER A 16 54.49 -10.08 19.30
CA SER A 16 54.74 -10.76 20.59
C SER A 16 53.58 -11.69 21.00
N LEU A 17 53.89 -12.99 21.09
CA LEU A 17 53.10 -14.03 21.76
C LEU A 17 53.05 -13.80 23.27
N LEU A 18 51.94 -14.20 23.91
CA LEU A 18 51.98 -14.94 25.17
C LEU A 18 50.90 -16.03 25.16
N LEU A 19 51.37 -17.29 25.20
CA LEU A 19 50.63 -18.52 25.45
C LEU A 19 50.24 -18.66 26.93
N SER A 20 49.11 -19.31 27.22
CA SER A 20 48.96 -20.36 28.24
C SER A 20 47.51 -20.88 28.19
N ALA A 21 47.22 -21.95 27.45
CA ALA A 21 47.26 -23.37 27.84
C ALA A 21 45.98 -23.86 28.58
N CYS A 22 45.26 -24.76 27.90
CA CYS A 22 44.12 -25.54 28.41
C CYS A 22 44.56 -26.83 29.13
N ALA A 23 43.61 -27.37 29.90
CA ALA A 23 43.36 -28.79 30.27
C ALA A 23 43.79 -29.25 31.69
N PRO A 24 43.32 -30.41 32.20
CA PRO A 24 41.98 -30.62 32.80
C PRO A 24 42.04 -31.32 34.20
N MET A 25 40.86 -31.59 34.76
CA MET A 25 40.49 -32.37 35.98
C MET A 25 41.45 -33.45 36.53
N PRO A 26 41.26 -33.80 37.82
CA PRO A 26 41.03 -35.22 38.14
C PRO A 26 39.85 -35.47 39.09
N ALA A 27 39.38 -36.72 39.09
CA ALA A 27 38.32 -37.27 39.95
C ALA A 27 38.85 -38.39 40.89
N ALA A 28 38.10 -38.58 41.98
CA ALA A 28 37.77 -39.82 42.71
C ALA A 28 38.57 -40.28 43.97
N ASP A 29 37.77 -40.97 44.81
CA ASP A 29 37.98 -41.79 46.03
C ASP A 29 38.21 -41.09 47.38
N GLY A 30 37.60 -41.46 48.52
CA GLY A 30 36.66 -42.53 48.89
C GLY A 30 36.72 -42.78 50.42
N GLY A 31 35.61 -43.10 51.09
CA GLY A 31 35.60 -43.87 52.36
C GLY A 31 35.29 -43.21 53.72
N ALA A 32 34.00 -43.26 54.11
CA ALA A 32 33.38 -43.66 55.39
C ALA A 32 33.86 -43.17 56.79
N ALA A 33 32.91 -42.61 57.58
CA ALA A 33 32.66 -42.99 58.98
C ALA A 33 31.25 -42.56 59.46
N THR A 34 30.67 -43.40 60.31
CA THR A 34 29.27 -43.55 60.74
C THR A 34 28.94 -42.83 62.05
N SER A 35 27.72 -42.30 62.22
CA SER A 35 26.96 -42.36 63.50
C SER A 35 25.45 -42.04 63.34
N ALA A 36 24.65 -43.08 63.62
CA ALA A 36 23.28 -43.25 64.15
C ALA A 36 22.26 -42.08 64.34
N PRO A 37 20.94 -42.40 64.42
CA PRO A 37 19.84 -41.60 63.87
C PRO A 37 19.11 -40.73 64.91
N THR A 38 18.33 -39.74 64.44
CA THR A 38 17.31 -39.04 65.23
C THR A 38 16.02 -38.94 64.43
N GLU A 39 14.93 -39.23 65.12
CA GLU A 39 13.52 -39.36 64.71
C GLU A 39 13.00 -38.24 63.78
N ALA A 40 12.17 -38.68 62.83
CA ALA A 40 11.39 -37.83 61.94
C ALA A 40 10.20 -37.18 62.68
N PRO A 41 9.86 -35.91 62.37
CA PRO A 41 8.50 -35.42 62.49
C PRO A 41 7.72 -35.65 61.19
N ALA A 42 6.41 -35.83 61.36
CA ALA A 42 5.43 -36.28 60.38
C ALA A 42 5.30 -35.39 59.14
N GLU A 43 4.97 -36.06 58.02
CA GLU A 43 4.49 -35.49 56.77
C GLU A 43 3.29 -34.56 57.01
N GLU A 44 3.47 -33.26 56.73
CA GLU A 44 2.38 -32.41 56.27
C GLU A 44 2.22 -32.64 54.77
N ALA A 45 1.02 -33.07 54.39
CA ALA A 45 0.63 -33.20 53.00
C ALA A 45 0.72 -31.84 52.30
N THR A 46 1.78 -31.62 51.53
CA THR A 46 1.81 -30.58 50.51
C THR A 46 0.70 -30.89 49.51
N SER A 47 -0.37 -30.10 49.58
CA SER A 47 -1.37 -29.96 48.53
C SER A 47 -0.62 -29.78 47.21
N ALA A 48 -0.80 -30.72 46.29
CA ALA A 48 -0.37 -30.55 44.92
C ALA A 48 -1.10 -29.32 44.38
N GLU A 49 -0.39 -28.20 44.24
CA GLU A 49 -0.83 -27.13 43.38
C GLU A 49 -0.96 -27.72 41.98
N THR A 50 -2.20 -27.84 41.52
CA THR A 50 -2.54 -27.91 40.11
C THR A 50 -1.69 -26.86 39.38
N PRO A 51 -1.00 -27.19 38.26
CA PRO A 51 -0.35 -26.16 37.46
C PRO A 51 -1.42 -25.13 37.13
N ALA A 52 -1.21 -23.89 37.61
CA ALA A 52 -2.00 -22.77 37.17
C ALA A 52 -1.96 -22.80 35.64
N ASP A 53 -3.15 -22.88 35.07
CA ASP A 53 -3.44 -22.50 33.70
C ASP A 53 -2.64 -21.23 33.41
N THR A 54 -1.55 -21.37 32.65
CA THR A 54 -0.85 -20.22 32.09
C THR A 54 -1.76 -19.71 31.00
N GLY A 55 -2.84 -19.03 31.41
CA GLY A 55 -3.66 -18.25 30.50
C GLY A 55 -2.70 -17.36 29.74
N GLU A 56 -2.62 -17.57 28.43
CA GLU A 56 -2.02 -16.61 27.52
C GLU A 56 -2.56 -15.25 27.94
N ALA A 57 -1.67 -14.32 28.29
CA ALA A 57 -2.08 -12.96 28.58
C ALA A 57 -2.83 -12.49 27.32
N MET A 58 -4.15 -12.34 27.41
CA MET A 58 -4.94 -11.86 26.28
C MET A 58 -4.29 -10.55 25.84
N SER A 59 -3.90 -10.49 24.57
CA SER A 59 -3.34 -9.28 23.97
C SER A 59 -4.29 -8.11 24.27
N ASP A 60 -3.74 -6.99 24.75
CA ASP A 60 -4.50 -5.78 24.99
C ASP A 60 -4.88 -5.06 23.69
N ILE A 61 -4.29 -5.49 22.57
CA ILE A 61 -4.56 -5.00 21.21
C ILE A 61 -6.01 -5.28 20.81
N GLY A 62 -6.66 -4.25 20.26
CA GLY A 62 -8.05 -4.30 19.85
C GLY A 62 -9.03 -4.07 21.00
N THR A 63 -8.57 -3.65 22.18
CA THR A 63 -9.47 -3.16 23.25
C THR A 63 -9.78 -1.68 23.05
N GLU A 64 -10.82 -1.15 23.71
CA GLU A 64 -11.14 0.29 23.66
C GLU A 64 -9.97 1.17 24.12
N ALA A 65 -9.15 0.68 25.05
CA ALA A 65 -7.97 1.40 25.56
C ALA A 65 -6.73 1.28 24.64
N HIS A 66 -6.72 0.31 23.74
CA HIS A 66 -5.63 0.05 22.80
C HIS A 66 -6.23 -0.45 21.47
N PRO A 67 -6.90 0.43 20.71
CA PRO A 67 -7.52 0.06 19.45
C PRO A 67 -6.47 -0.30 18.40
N ILE A 68 -6.85 -1.15 17.45
CA ILE A 68 -6.04 -1.47 16.27
C ILE A 68 -6.02 -0.24 15.35
N LYS A 69 -4.84 0.22 14.97
CA LYS A 69 -4.69 1.37 14.08
C LYS A 69 -4.96 0.96 12.64
N VAL A 70 -5.82 1.69 11.96
CA VAL A 70 -6.18 1.47 10.56
C VAL A 70 -5.76 2.69 9.75
N PHE A 71 -4.79 2.49 8.86
CA PHE A 71 -4.22 3.55 8.04
C PHE A 71 -4.69 3.44 6.59
N PHE A 72 -5.07 4.59 6.03
CA PHE A 72 -5.39 4.76 4.63
C PHE A 72 -4.48 5.84 4.02
N VAL A 73 -4.01 5.63 2.79
CA VAL A 73 -3.27 6.65 2.07
C VAL A 73 -4.20 7.77 1.57
N PRO A 74 -3.72 9.04 1.50
CA PRO A 74 -4.53 10.18 1.05
C PRO A 74 -4.67 10.22 -0.49
N SER A 75 -5.33 9.21 -1.09
CA SER A 75 -5.52 9.13 -2.55
C SER A 75 -6.68 9.99 -3.07
N VAL A 76 -7.65 10.24 -2.20
CA VAL A 76 -8.86 11.06 -2.40
C VAL A 76 -9.09 11.92 -1.14
N ASP A 77 -10.25 12.57 -1.02
CA ASP A 77 -10.56 13.43 0.12
C ASP A 77 -10.49 12.67 1.47
N ALA A 78 -9.72 13.21 2.41
CA ALA A 78 -9.45 12.57 3.69
C ALA A 78 -10.71 12.41 4.56
N GLN A 79 -11.68 13.33 4.48
CA GLN A 79 -12.91 13.22 5.27
C GLN A 79 -13.81 12.10 4.74
N VAL A 80 -13.85 11.91 3.42
CA VAL A 80 -14.53 10.76 2.80
C VAL A 80 -13.90 9.45 3.28
N ILE A 81 -12.56 9.36 3.27
CA ILE A 81 -11.82 8.19 3.75
C ILE A 81 -12.12 7.92 5.24
N VAL A 82 -12.04 8.91 6.12
CA VAL A 82 -12.28 8.74 7.56
C VAL A 82 -13.71 8.26 7.81
N SER A 83 -14.70 8.94 7.24
CA SER A 83 -16.11 8.57 7.46
C SER A 83 -16.47 7.18 6.92
N GLY A 84 -15.98 6.82 5.72
CA GLY A 84 -16.14 5.49 5.15
C GLY A 84 -15.37 4.42 5.94
N GLY A 85 -14.17 4.74 6.40
CA GLY A 85 -13.35 3.87 7.24
C GLY A 85 -14.00 3.60 8.60
N GLU A 86 -14.65 4.60 9.21
CA GLU A 86 -15.40 4.42 10.47
C GLU A 86 -16.59 3.46 10.31
N ILE A 87 -17.26 3.46 9.15
CA ILE A 87 -18.33 2.47 8.86
C ILE A 87 -17.76 1.05 8.86
N MET A 88 -16.61 0.85 8.19
CA MET A 88 -15.92 -0.45 8.22
C MET A 88 -15.46 -0.82 9.63
N ALA A 89 -14.83 0.10 10.36
CA ALA A 89 -14.37 -0.11 11.73
C ALA A 89 -15.51 -0.54 12.65
N ASN A 90 -16.68 0.10 12.55
CA ASN A 90 -17.87 -0.27 13.32
C ASN A 90 -18.38 -1.67 12.95
N ALA A 91 -18.46 -1.99 11.66
CA ALA A 91 -18.88 -3.32 11.22
C ALA A 91 -17.93 -4.42 11.71
N LEU A 92 -16.61 -4.17 11.69
CA LEU A 92 -15.62 -5.08 12.24
C LEU A 92 -15.72 -5.18 13.77
N ASN A 93 -15.98 -4.08 14.47
CA ASN A 93 -16.22 -4.10 15.91
C ASN A 93 -17.43 -4.95 16.27
N GLU A 94 -18.55 -4.79 15.57
CA GLU A 94 -19.75 -5.60 15.78
C GLU A 94 -19.50 -7.10 15.55
N ALA A 95 -18.70 -7.44 14.55
CA ALA A 95 -18.39 -8.82 14.20
C ALA A 95 -17.36 -9.47 15.13
N THR A 96 -16.39 -8.71 15.64
CA THR A 96 -15.19 -9.26 16.32
C THR A 96 -15.08 -8.88 17.81
N GLY A 97 -15.74 -7.80 18.23
CA GLY A 97 -15.54 -7.15 19.51
C GLY A 97 -14.26 -6.30 19.61
N LEU A 98 -13.47 -6.20 18.53
CA LEU A 98 -12.23 -5.44 18.49
C LEU A 98 -12.49 -3.97 18.16
N TYR A 99 -11.73 -3.07 18.78
CA TYR A 99 -11.81 -1.64 18.52
C TYR A 99 -10.75 -1.23 17.50
N PHE A 100 -11.13 -0.32 16.62
CA PHE A 100 -10.30 0.17 15.52
C PHE A 100 -10.27 1.69 15.53
N GLU A 101 -9.09 2.26 15.29
CA GLU A 101 -8.88 3.70 15.15
C GLU A 101 -8.46 4.01 13.71
N VAL A 102 -9.32 4.71 12.97
CA VAL A 102 -9.09 5.05 11.57
C VAL A 102 -8.34 6.37 11.48
N SER A 103 -7.27 6.40 10.68
CA SER A 103 -6.53 7.63 10.40
C SER A 103 -6.02 7.68 8.96
N VAL A 104 -5.83 8.91 8.48
CA VAL A 104 -5.32 9.21 7.14
C VAL A 104 -4.08 10.09 7.32
N PRO A 105 -2.87 9.51 7.24
CA PRO A 105 -1.64 10.28 7.29
C PRO A 105 -1.55 11.29 6.15
N THR A 106 -0.73 12.33 6.33
CA THR A 106 -0.65 13.47 5.38
C THR A 106 0.02 13.14 4.05
N SER A 107 0.67 11.97 3.94
CA SER A 107 1.30 11.49 2.71
C SER A 107 1.37 9.96 2.69
N TYR A 108 1.72 9.40 1.54
CA TYR A 108 1.94 7.97 1.39
C TYR A 108 3.16 7.51 2.19
N ALA A 109 4.23 8.31 2.21
CA ALA A 109 5.42 8.06 3.02
C ALA A 109 5.09 8.03 4.52
N ALA A 110 4.33 9.01 5.01
CA ALA A 110 3.90 9.05 6.41
C ALA A 110 3.09 7.82 6.80
N THR A 111 2.29 7.27 5.86
CA THR A 111 1.56 6.02 6.10
C THR A 111 2.49 4.84 6.34
N ILE A 112 3.57 4.71 5.55
CA ILE A 112 4.58 3.66 5.71
C ILE A 112 5.31 3.84 7.05
N GLU A 113 5.69 5.08 7.39
CA GLU A 113 6.37 5.39 8.65
C GLU A 113 5.53 5.01 9.87
N GLU A 114 4.23 5.36 9.87
CA GLU A 114 3.30 5.03 10.95
C GLU A 114 3.08 3.52 11.11
N MET A 115 2.98 2.78 10.00
CA MET A 115 2.91 1.32 10.03
C MET A 115 4.19 0.71 10.62
N CYS A 116 5.36 1.17 10.20
CA CYS A 116 6.63 0.67 10.73
C CYS A 116 6.86 1.09 12.21
N ALA A 117 6.29 2.21 12.65
CA ALA A 117 6.30 2.64 14.05
C ALA A 117 5.31 1.86 14.93
N SER A 118 4.35 1.16 14.32
CA SER A 118 3.30 0.37 14.99
C SER A 118 3.38 -1.11 14.58
N PRO A 119 4.45 -1.84 14.96
CA PRO A 119 4.76 -3.17 14.43
C PRO A 119 3.78 -4.27 14.84
N THR A 120 2.98 -4.06 15.88
CA THR A 120 2.13 -5.10 16.49
C THR A 120 0.63 -4.89 16.26
N ASP A 121 0.20 -3.67 15.96
CA ASP A 121 -1.19 -3.22 16.14
C ASP A 121 -1.72 -2.39 14.97
N SER A 122 -1.14 -2.50 13.77
CA SER A 122 -1.59 -1.72 12.62
C SER A 122 -1.97 -2.53 11.37
N ILE A 123 -2.97 -1.99 10.65
CA ILE A 123 -3.46 -2.44 9.36
C ILE A 123 -3.35 -1.27 8.39
N GLY A 124 -2.82 -1.52 7.19
CA GLY A 124 -2.66 -0.54 6.13
C GLY A 124 -3.44 -0.92 4.88
N PHE A 125 -4.18 0.04 4.35
CA PHE A 125 -4.76 0.00 3.01
C PHE A 125 -3.89 0.83 2.09
N ILE A 126 -2.87 0.19 1.52
CA ILE A 126 -1.74 0.86 0.87
C ILE A 126 -1.54 0.33 -0.55
N PRO A 127 -1.08 1.16 -1.51
CA PRO A 127 -0.84 0.74 -2.88
C PRO A 127 0.39 -0.19 -2.96
N GLY A 128 0.57 -0.86 -4.10
CA GLY A 128 1.66 -1.83 -4.29
C GLY A 128 3.06 -1.31 -3.96
N LEU A 129 3.41 -0.07 -4.34
CA LEU A 129 4.68 0.57 -3.97
C LEU A 129 4.80 0.74 -2.45
N GLY A 130 3.75 1.27 -1.81
CA GLY A 130 3.74 1.44 -0.36
C GLY A 130 3.93 0.11 0.38
N TYR A 131 3.25 -0.95 -0.09
CA TYR A 131 3.43 -2.30 0.44
C TYR A 131 4.87 -2.81 0.28
N VAL A 132 5.44 -2.75 -0.93
CA VAL A 132 6.80 -3.26 -1.17
C VAL A 132 7.83 -2.52 -0.31
N LEU A 133 7.70 -1.20 -0.17
CA LEU A 133 8.61 -0.42 0.67
C LEU A 133 8.44 -0.75 2.16
N ALA A 134 7.20 -0.84 2.65
CA ALA A 134 6.93 -1.21 4.04
C ALA A 134 7.40 -2.64 4.36
N ASN A 135 7.20 -3.57 3.42
CA ASN A 135 7.69 -4.95 3.52
C ASN A 135 9.22 -4.99 3.61
N GLN A 136 9.93 -4.26 2.74
CA GLN A 136 11.40 -4.19 2.76
C GLN A 136 11.95 -3.51 4.02
N LEU A 137 11.26 -2.48 4.53
CA LEU A 137 11.70 -1.70 5.68
C LEU A 137 11.50 -2.40 7.02
N CYS A 138 10.28 -2.87 7.25
CA CYS A 138 9.85 -3.32 8.57
C CYS A 138 9.10 -4.64 8.53
N GLY A 139 8.92 -5.27 7.36
CA GLY A 139 8.31 -6.60 7.26
C GLY A 139 6.79 -6.61 7.27
N VAL A 140 6.14 -5.50 6.89
CA VAL A 140 4.69 -5.48 6.63
C VAL A 140 4.31 -6.62 5.68
N ASP A 141 3.23 -7.32 6.01
CA ASP A 141 2.79 -8.53 5.32
C ASP A 141 1.38 -8.37 4.75
N VAL A 142 1.16 -8.86 3.53
CA VAL A 142 -0.10 -8.69 2.81
C VAL A 142 -1.07 -9.83 3.10
N SER A 143 -2.36 -9.51 3.23
CA SER A 143 -3.44 -10.51 3.35
C SER A 143 -4.38 -10.51 2.16
N PHE A 144 -4.77 -9.32 1.71
CA PHE A 144 -5.72 -9.16 0.61
C PHE A 144 -5.28 -8.10 -0.37
N LYS A 145 -5.87 -8.14 -1.55
CA LYS A 145 -5.83 -7.09 -2.56
C LYS A 145 -7.24 -6.70 -2.95
N ALA A 146 -7.40 -5.47 -3.43
CA ALA A 146 -8.66 -4.99 -3.94
C ALA A 146 -9.12 -5.75 -5.19
N ILE A 147 -10.43 -5.93 -5.32
CA ILE A 147 -11.11 -6.16 -6.59
C ILE A 147 -11.87 -4.88 -6.94
N ARG A 148 -11.73 -4.39 -8.16
CA ARG A 148 -12.46 -3.22 -8.67
C ARG A 148 -13.22 -3.60 -9.93
N PHE A 149 -14.54 -3.67 -9.82
CA PHE A 149 -15.45 -3.95 -10.94
C PHE A 149 -15.08 -5.22 -11.72
N GLY A 150 -14.71 -6.27 -10.98
CA GLY A 150 -14.28 -7.56 -11.54
C GLY A 150 -12.80 -7.67 -11.88
N TRP A 151 -12.01 -6.60 -11.71
CA TRP A 151 -10.58 -6.61 -11.97
C TRP A 151 -9.76 -6.73 -10.67
N SER A 152 -8.88 -7.73 -10.62
CA SER A 152 -7.89 -7.91 -9.54
C SER A 152 -6.56 -7.20 -9.82
N VAL A 153 -6.51 -6.45 -10.92
CA VAL A 153 -5.42 -5.57 -11.36
C VAL A 153 -6.03 -4.24 -11.79
N TYR A 154 -5.19 -3.25 -11.98
CA TYR A 154 -5.56 -1.97 -12.60
C TYR A 154 -4.40 -1.46 -13.46
N TRP A 155 -4.50 -0.24 -13.99
CA TRP A 155 -3.46 0.35 -14.82
C TRP A 155 -3.13 1.77 -14.38
N ALA A 156 -1.95 2.26 -14.75
CA ALA A 156 -1.67 3.68 -14.78
C ALA A 156 -2.21 4.30 -16.08
N GLN A 157 -2.54 5.58 -16.06
CA GLN A 157 -2.86 6.36 -17.25
C GLN A 157 -2.03 7.63 -17.32
N VAL A 158 -1.81 8.08 -18.55
CA VAL A 158 -1.30 9.42 -18.87
C VAL A 158 -2.43 10.23 -19.50
N LEU A 159 -2.67 11.42 -18.98
CA LEU A 159 -3.76 12.32 -19.36
C LEU A 159 -3.20 13.62 -19.94
N VAL A 160 -3.85 14.13 -20.99
CA VAL A 160 -3.47 15.39 -21.66
C VAL A 160 -4.71 16.23 -21.98
N PRO A 161 -4.57 17.55 -22.23
CA PRO A 161 -5.68 18.35 -22.74
C PRO A 161 -6.19 17.77 -24.06
N ARG A 162 -7.51 17.65 -24.19
CA ARG A 162 -8.15 17.03 -25.35
C ARG A 162 -7.85 17.80 -26.64
N ASP A 163 -7.71 19.12 -26.56
CA ASP A 163 -7.37 20.03 -27.66
C ASP A 163 -5.87 20.22 -27.89
N SER A 164 -5.01 19.52 -27.14
CA SER A 164 -3.56 19.58 -27.35
C SER A 164 -3.11 18.82 -28.60
N ASP A 165 -1.99 19.27 -29.18
CA ASP A 165 -1.32 18.62 -30.31
C ASP A 165 -0.56 17.32 -29.92
N VAL A 166 -0.63 16.89 -28.64
CA VAL A 166 0.07 15.70 -28.14
C VAL A 166 -0.59 14.43 -28.67
N THR A 167 0.13 13.61 -29.42
CA THR A 167 -0.43 12.36 -30.00
C THR A 167 0.36 11.11 -29.60
N SER A 168 1.51 11.30 -28.97
CA SER A 168 2.40 10.21 -28.53
C SER A 168 3.10 10.58 -27.22
N LEU A 169 3.66 9.58 -26.53
CA LEU A 169 4.49 9.81 -25.35
C LEU A 169 5.69 10.71 -25.65
N ALA A 170 6.31 10.59 -26.83
CA ALA A 170 7.45 11.41 -27.22
C ALA A 170 7.14 12.92 -27.23
N ASP A 171 5.89 13.30 -27.48
CA ASP A 171 5.45 14.71 -27.46
C ASP A 171 5.44 15.30 -26.03
N LEU A 172 5.57 14.47 -25.00
CA LEU A 172 5.65 14.87 -23.59
C LEU A 172 7.05 15.35 -23.17
N ASN A 173 8.05 15.21 -24.03
CA ASN A 173 9.42 15.57 -23.67
C ASN A 173 9.55 17.07 -23.35
N GLY A 174 10.06 17.38 -22.17
CA GLY A 174 10.18 18.73 -21.63
C GLY A 174 8.85 19.38 -21.19
N LYS A 175 7.73 18.67 -21.28
CA LYS A 175 6.41 19.16 -20.82
C LYS A 175 6.29 19.06 -19.30
N LYS A 176 5.45 19.92 -18.72
CA LYS A 176 5.19 19.93 -17.28
C LYS A 176 4.29 18.77 -16.88
N TRP A 177 4.75 17.97 -15.91
CA TRP A 177 4.09 16.77 -15.43
C TRP A 177 3.43 17.00 -14.07
N ALA A 178 2.12 16.78 -13.96
CA ALA A 178 1.44 16.67 -12.67
C ALA A 178 1.23 15.21 -12.25
N TYR A 179 1.55 14.87 -11.01
CA TYR A 179 1.37 13.54 -10.43
C TYR A 179 0.77 13.64 -9.01
N PRO A 180 0.16 12.57 -8.49
CA PRO A 180 -0.52 12.63 -7.19
C PRO A 180 0.42 12.77 -5.99
N ASP A 181 1.40 11.88 -5.88
CA ASP A 181 2.36 11.71 -4.78
C ASP A 181 3.49 10.79 -5.28
N ALA A 182 4.74 11.01 -4.87
CA ALA A 182 5.90 10.18 -5.28
C ALA A 182 5.79 8.70 -4.85
N GLY A 183 5.06 8.41 -3.78
CA GLY A 183 4.72 7.07 -3.29
C GLY A 183 3.57 6.40 -4.05
N SER A 184 3.01 7.05 -5.07
CA SER A 184 1.95 6.47 -5.89
C SER A 184 2.49 5.42 -6.87
N THR A 185 1.91 4.22 -6.84
CA THR A 185 2.27 3.15 -7.79
C THR A 185 1.88 3.53 -9.22
N SER A 186 0.64 3.93 -9.46
CA SER A 186 0.14 4.29 -10.79
C SER A 186 0.45 5.72 -11.20
N GLY A 187 0.43 6.65 -10.25
CA GLY A 187 0.65 8.06 -10.53
C GLY A 187 2.11 8.43 -10.71
N TYR A 188 3.05 7.62 -10.20
CA TYR A 188 4.47 7.95 -10.24
C TYR A 188 5.31 6.76 -10.72
N LEU A 189 5.41 5.68 -9.93
CA LEU A 189 6.34 4.58 -10.20
C LEU A 189 6.15 3.94 -11.57
N ALA A 190 4.92 3.58 -11.95
CA ALA A 190 4.62 2.93 -13.22
C ALA A 190 4.81 3.88 -14.43
N ILE A 191 4.86 5.19 -14.19
CA ILE A 191 5.05 6.22 -15.23
C ILE A 191 6.52 6.43 -15.55
N LEU A 192 7.41 6.32 -14.56
CA LEU A 192 8.85 6.50 -14.76
C LEU A 192 9.43 5.60 -15.87
N PRO A 193 9.26 4.27 -15.87
CA PRO A 193 9.75 3.43 -16.95
C PRO A 193 9.00 3.70 -18.26
N LEU A 194 7.70 3.99 -18.21
CA LEU A 194 6.92 4.33 -19.41
C LEU A 194 7.48 5.56 -20.14
N LEU A 195 7.88 6.59 -19.40
CA LEU A 195 8.53 7.78 -19.94
C LEU A 195 9.95 7.47 -20.42
N ALA A 196 10.75 6.78 -19.60
CA ALA A 196 12.14 6.45 -19.91
C ALA A 196 12.28 5.59 -21.17
N ASP A 197 11.45 4.55 -21.32
CA ASP A 197 11.44 3.65 -22.48
C ASP A 197 11.07 4.37 -23.78
N ASN A 198 10.36 5.51 -23.67
CA ASN A 198 9.99 6.37 -24.79
C ASN A 198 10.94 7.57 -24.98
N GLY A 199 12.04 7.64 -24.21
CA GLY A 199 13.02 8.72 -24.28
C GLY A 199 12.46 10.08 -23.85
N VAL A 200 11.50 10.07 -22.94
CA VAL A 200 10.81 11.26 -22.44
C VAL A 200 11.42 11.69 -21.11
N GLU A 201 11.96 12.90 -21.07
CA GLU A 201 12.36 13.58 -19.85
C GLU A 201 11.34 14.69 -19.55
N PRO A 202 10.51 14.59 -18.50
CA PRO A 202 9.62 15.68 -18.10
C PRO A 202 10.40 16.97 -17.80
N GLY A 203 9.76 18.11 -18.04
CA GLY A 203 10.29 19.42 -17.69
C GLY A 203 10.06 19.73 -16.21
N GLU A 204 9.19 20.70 -15.93
CA GLU A 204 8.75 20.97 -14.56
C GLU A 204 7.84 19.85 -14.03
N THR A 205 7.85 19.63 -12.72
CA THR A 205 6.94 18.69 -12.06
C THR A 205 6.04 19.39 -11.04
N LEU A 206 4.84 18.85 -10.85
CA LEU A 206 3.86 19.31 -9.87
C LEU A 206 3.29 18.11 -9.11
N GLU A 207 3.63 17.98 -7.83
CA GLU A 207 2.94 17.06 -6.93
C GLU A 207 1.60 17.69 -6.52
N ALA A 208 0.49 17.00 -6.83
CA ALA A 208 -0.85 17.56 -6.78
C ALA A 208 -1.70 17.04 -5.61
N GLY A 209 -1.12 16.25 -4.70
CA GLY A 209 -1.76 15.79 -3.46
C GLY A 209 -2.91 14.82 -3.68
N GLY A 210 -2.81 13.93 -4.68
CA GLY A 210 -3.83 12.91 -5.00
C GLY A 210 -4.23 12.86 -6.48
N HIS A 211 -4.94 11.80 -6.86
CA HIS A 211 -5.23 11.53 -8.28
C HIS A 211 -6.14 12.59 -8.90
N THR A 212 -7.20 12.98 -8.19
CA THR A 212 -8.12 14.05 -8.60
C THR A 212 -7.38 15.37 -8.78
N GLY A 213 -6.41 15.69 -7.90
CA GLY A 213 -5.57 16.88 -8.02
C GLY A 213 -4.72 16.89 -9.29
N ALA A 214 -4.12 15.75 -9.65
CA ALA A 214 -3.31 15.63 -10.86
C ALA A 214 -4.15 15.80 -12.14
N VAL A 215 -5.37 15.27 -12.18
CA VAL A 215 -6.31 15.54 -13.30
C VAL A 215 -6.69 17.02 -13.34
N ARG A 216 -6.97 17.63 -12.17
CA ARG A 216 -7.36 19.04 -12.05
C ARG A 216 -6.27 19.97 -12.59
N ALA A 217 -5.00 19.66 -12.32
CA ALA A 217 -3.88 20.45 -12.81
C ALA A 217 -3.85 20.54 -14.35
N VAL A 218 -4.16 19.44 -15.06
CA VAL A 218 -4.27 19.45 -16.53
C VAL A 218 -5.52 20.21 -16.97
N TYR A 219 -6.66 19.95 -16.33
CA TYR A 219 -7.92 20.64 -16.62
C TYR A 219 -7.79 22.17 -16.51
N ASN A 220 -7.07 22.66 -15.49
CA ASN A 220 -6.82 24.09 -15.26
C ASN A 220 -5.69 24.68 -16.12
N GLY A 221 -4.94 23.86 -16.86
CA GLY A 221 -3.75 24.28 -17.61
C GLY A 221 -2.54 24.62 -16.73
N GLU A 222 -2.49 24.11 -15.50
CA GLU A 222 -1.36 24.25 -14.56
C GLU A 222 -0.22 23.28 -14.88
N ALA A 223 -0.53 22.19 -15.57
CA ALA A 223 0.40 21.20 -16.11
C ALA A 223 -0.01 20.82 -17.54
N ASP A 224 0.97 20.38 -18.34
CA ASP A 224 0.75 19.98 -19.74
C ASP A 224 0.21 18.55 -19.85
N PHE A 225 0.55 17.69 -18.90
CA PHE A 225 0.04 16.33 -18.78
C PHE A 225 0.04 15.88 -17.33
N SER A 226 -0.72 14.83 -17.03
CA SER A 226 -0.73 14.20 -15.72
C SER A 226 -0.77 12.70 -15.78
N SER A 227 -0.57 12.08 -14.63
CA SER A 227 -0.70 10.64 -14.44
C SER A 227 -1.61 10.29 -13.27
N SER A 228 -2.33 9.19 -13.40
CA SER A 228 -3.21 8.66 -12.36
C SER A 228 -3.46 7.16 -12.53
N PHE A 229 -4.41 6.62 -11.76
CA PHE A 229 -4.97 5.29 -12.04
C PHE A 229 -5.96 5.33 -13.21
N PHE A 230 -6.07 4.20 -13.90
CA PHE A 230 -7.13 3.84 -14.84
C PHE A 230 -7.88 2.61 -14.31
N SER A 231 -9.20 2.75 -14.29
CA SER A 231 -10.14 1.63 -14.17
C SER A 231 -11.02 1.67 -15.41
N PRO A 232 -11.22 0.54 -16.11
CA PRO A 232 -12.05 0.52 -17.31
C PRO A 232 -13.46 1.04 -17.04
N PRO A 233 -14.08 1.79 -17.97
CA PRO A 233 -15.44 2.26 -17.80
C PRO A 233 -16.42 1.09 -17.74
N LEU A 234 -17.52 1.23 -16.99
CA LEU A 234 -18.63 0.27 -17.11
C LEU A 234 -19.43 0.60 -18.35
N LYS A 235 -19.53 -0.38 -19.24
CA LYS A 235 -20.30 -0.30 -20.48
C LYS A 235 -21.77 -0.66 -20.24
N PRO A 236 -22.69 -0.23 -21.13
CA PRO A 236 -24.11 -0.52 -21.02
C PRO A 236 -24.38 -2.03 -21.03
N GLU A 237 -25.48 -2.43 -20.40
CA GLU A 237 -25.89 -3.83 -20.40
C GLU A 237 -26.09 -4.35 -21.84
N GLY A 238 -25.47 -5.47 -22.16
CA GLY A 238 -25.52 -6.08 -23.49
C GLY A 238 -24.35 -5.70 -24.41
N GLU A 239 -23.51 -4.74 -24.03
CA GLU A 239 -22.21 -4.54 -24.67
C GLU A 239 -21.12 -5.44 -24.06
N GLU A 240 -20.14 -5.82 -24.87
CA GLU A 240 -18.97 -6.55 -24.36
C GLU A 240 -18.17 -5.64 -23.41
N PRO A 241 -17.83 -6.10 -22.19
CA PRO A 241 -16.98 -5.35 -21.26
C PRO A 241 -15.64 -5.01 -21.92
N TRP A 242 -15.04 -3.90 -21.50
CA TRP A 242 -13.70 -3.49 -21.93
C TRP A 242 -12.71 -4.64 -21.77
N GLN A 243 -11.87 -4.84 -22.78
CA GLN A 243 -10.80 -5.84 -22.79
C GLN A 243 -9.42 -5.18 -22.88
N PRO A 244 -8.37 -5.81 -22.31
CA PRO A 244 -7.00 -5.34 -22.51
C PRO A 244 -6.67 -5.21 -24.00
N GLY A 245 -6.29 -3.99 -24.41
CA GLY A 245 -6.02 -3.64 -25.80
C GLY A 245 -7.14 -2.82 -26.48
N ASP A 246 -8.30 -2.69 -25.84
CA ASP A 246 -9.32 -1.72 -26.27
C ASP A 246 -8.83 -0.28 -26.03
N GLU A 247 -9.36 0.66 -26.82
CA GLU A 247 -9.12 2.09 -26.61
C GLU A 247 -9.52 2.48 -25.17
N PRO A 248 -8.62 3.13 -24.40
CA PRO A 248 -8.87 3.40 -22.99
C PRO A 248 -9.79 4.61 -22.76
N ASP A 249 -9.83 5.55 -23.70
CA ASP A 249 -10.65 6.77 -23.56
C ASP A 249 -12.12 6.54 -23.95
N ILE A 250 -13.00 7.43 -23.48
CA ILE A 250 -14.41 7.42 -23.85
C ILE A 250 -14.55 7.63 -25.37
N PRO A 251 -15.40 6.84 -26.06
CA PRO A 251 -15.65 6.99 -27.49
C PRO A 251 -15.97 8.44 -27.88
N ALA A 252 -15.36 8.91 -28.97
CA ALA A 252 -15.42 10.32 -29.38
C ALA A 252 -16.86 10.84 -29.60
N ASP A 253 -17.78 9.97 -30.00
CA ASP A 253 -19.20 10.27 -30.18
C ASP A 253 -19.99 10.39 -28.87
N LEU A 254 -19.45 9.87 -27.76
CA LEU A 254 -20.04 9.98 -26.42
C LEU A 254 -19.47 11.16 -25.60
N VAL A 255 -18.31 11.70 -25.96
CA VAL A 255 -17.61 12.75 -25.19
C VAL A 255 -18.50 13.95 -24.89
N ASP A 256 -19.24 14.46 -25.89
CA ASP A 256 -20.11 15.63 -25.71
C ASP A 256 -21.30 15.35 -24.77
N SER A 257 -21.67 14.08 -24.59
CA SER A 257 -22.76 13.66 -23.69
C SER A 257 -22.32 13.48 -22.24
N CYS A 258 -21.01 13.54 -21.96
CA CYS A 258 -20.48 13.28 -20.63
C CYS A 258 -20.93 14.33 -19.61
N ALA A 259 -21.58 13.88 -18.54
CA ALA A 259 -22.02 14.73 -17.44
C ALA A 259 -22.26 13.89 -16.17
N PRO A 260 -22.31 14.52 -14.99
CA PRO A 260 -22.86 13.88 -13.81
C PRO A 260 -24.30 13.40 -14.10
N ASN A 261 -24.67 12.25 -13.55
CA ASN A 261 -26.05 11.75 -13.55
C ASN A 261 -26.97 12.65 -12.69
N GLU A 262 -28.27 12.34 -12.65
CA GLU A 262 -29.29 13.20 -12.02
C GLU A 262 -29.02 13.54 -10.54
N ASP A 263 -28.48 12.60 -9.76
CA ASP A 263 -28.12 12.81 -8.36
C ASP A 263 -26.68 13.30 -8.16
N GLY A 264 -25.92 13.50 -9.24
CA GLY A 264 -24.53 13.95 -9.22
C GLY A 264 -23.54 12.90 -8.72
N SER A 265 -23.98 11.69 -8.38
CA SER A 265 -23.11 10.66 -7.80
C SER A 265 -22.14 10.06 -8.82
N ARG A 266 -22.46 10.02 -10.12
CA ARG A 266 -21.67 9.30 -11.13
C ARG A 266 -21.41 10.17 -12.33
N LEU A 267 -20.18 10.12 -12.85
CA LEU A 267 -19.85 10.68 -14.16
C LEU A 267 -20.23 9.67 -15.25
N MET A 268 -21.18 10.05 -16.10
CA MET A 268 -21.75 9.21 -17.14
C MET A 268 -21.49 9.82 -18.52
N CYS A 269 -21.26 9.00 -19.53
CA CYS A 269 -21.11 9.37 -20.94
C CYS A 269 -22.09 8.54 -21.77
N GLY A 270 -23.29 9.08 -22.00
CA GLY A 270 -24.44 8.26 -22.38
C GLY A 270 -24.72 7.25 -21.25
N ASP A 271 -24.74 5.97 -21.60
CA ASP A 271 -24.94 4.87 -20.64
C ASP A 271 -23.62 4.31 -20.08
N TRP A 272 -22.47 4.88 -20.45
CA TRP A 272 -21.16 4.46 -19.95
C TRP A 272 -20.82 5.17 -18.64
N ARG A 273 -20.35 4.43 -17.63
CA ARG A 273 -19.86 5.02 -16.37
C ARG A 273 -18.34 5.16 -16.41
N VAL A 274 -17.85 6.38 -16.19
CA VAL A 274 -16.42 6.65 -16.02
C VAL A 274 -15.98 6.18 -14.65
N LEU A 275 -14.88 5.43 -14.59
CA LEU A 275 -14.32 4.87 -13.34
C LEU A 275 -12.87 5.27 -13.07
N ASP A 276 -12.20 5.96 -13.99
CA ASP A 276 -10.86 6.49 -13.77
C ASP A 276 -10.88 7.80 -12.95
N ALA A 277 -9.69 8.34 -12.65
CA ALA A 277 -9.52 9.52 -11.80
C ALA A 277 -10.32 10.76 -12.23
N ARG A 278 -10.71 10.88 -13.51
CA ARG A 278 -11.56 11.99 -13.99
C ARG A 278 -12.94 12.00 -13.32
N ALA A 279 -13.45 10.85 -12.91
CA ALA A 279 -14.73 10.75 -12.20
C ALA A 279 -14.74 11.49 -10.85
N GLY A 280 -13.57 11.66 -10.23
CA GLY A 280 -13.42 12.42 -8.99
C GLY A 280 -13.63 13.93 -9.15
N LEU A 281 -13.59 14.45 -10.38
CA LEU A 281 -13.82 15.87 -10.67
C LEU A 281 -15.26 16.21 -11.07
N ARG A 282 -16.17 15.23 -11.09
CA ARG A 282 -17.52 15.41 -11.65
C ARG A 282 -18.31 16.59 -11.05
N GLU A 283 -18.09 16.93 -9.77
CA GLU A 283 -18.78 18.03 -9.09
C GLU A 283 -18.14 19.39 -9.40
N GLU A 284 -16.82 19.44 -9.50
CA GLU A 284 -16.06 20.69 -9.69
C GLU A 284 -15.86 21.05 -11.17
N ALA A 285 -15.70 20.05 -12.02
CA ALA A 285 -15.45 20.13 -13.45
C ALA A 285 -16.29 19.06 -14.18
N PRO A 286 -17.63 19.24 -14.28
CA PRO A 286 -18.53 18.26 -14.91
C PRO A 286 -18.22 18.01 -16.40
N ASP A 287 -17.49 18.91 -17.07
CA ASP A 287 -17.03 18.78 -18.45
C ASP A 287 -15.59 18.23 -18.58
N VAL A 288 -15.05 17.60 -17.54
CA VAL A 288 -13.66 17.09 -17.52
C VAL A 288 -13.36 16.13 -18.68
N ILE A 289 -14.31 15.30 -19.12
CA ILE A 289 -14.08 14.36 -20.24
C ILE A 289 -13.93 15.08 -21.58
N GLN A 290 -14.62 16.22 -21.73
CA GLN A 290 -14.54 17.09 -22.89
C GLN A 290 -13.21 17.87 -22.93
N LYS A 291 -12.56 18.05 -21.79
CA LYS A 291 -11.31 18.83 -21.66
C LYS A 291 -10.05 17.98 -21.52
N VAL A 292 -10.15 16.78 -20.96
CA VAL A 292 -9.00 15.93 -20.62
C VAL A 292 -9.23 14.52 -21.17
N ARG A 293 -8.23 14.02 -21.90
CA ARG A 293 -8.27 12.69 -22.53
C ARG A 293 -7.12 11.81 -22.10
N ILE A 294 -7.34 10.50 -22.16
CA ILE A 294 -6.29 9.51 -21.98
C ILE A 294 -5.42 9.49 -23.23
N LEU A 295 -4.11 9.62 -23.05
CA LEU A 295 -3.11 9.46 -24.10
C LEU A 295 -2.71 7.98 -24.23
N THR A 296 -2.46 7.33 -23.10
CA THR A 296 -2.08 5.91 -23.03
C THR A 296 -2.32 5.38 -21.62
N ILE A 297 -2.32 4.06 -21.48
CA ILE A 297 -2.24 3.34 -20.21
C ILE A 297 -0.96 2.52 -20.13
N SER A 298 -0.55 2.13 -18.92
CA SER A 298 0.57 1.21 -18.69
C SER A 298 0.19 -0.25 -18.97
N ASP A 299 1.10 -1.18 -18.68
CA ASP A 299 0.74 -2.57 -18.40
C ASP A 299 -0.02 -2.69 -17.08
N ALA A 300 -0.65 -3.85 -16.87
CA ALA A 300 -1.41 -4.13 -15.66
C ALA A 300 -0.51 -4.13 -14.42
N ILE A 301 -0.99 -3.52 -13.34
CA ILE A 301 -0.33 -3.46 -12.04
C ILE A 301 -1.22 -4.10 -10.96
N PRO A 302 -0.61 -4.75 -9.94
CA PRO A 302 -1.36 -5.37 -8.86
C PRO A 302 -2.12 -4.29 -8.08
N ASN A 303 -3.36 -4.61 -7.71
CA ASN A 303 -4.21 -3.72 -6.93
C ASN A 303 -3.67 -3.43 -5.52
N ASP A 304 -4.23 -2.38 -4.93
CA ASP A 304 -3.95 -1.94 -3.57
C ASP A 304 -4.17 -3.07 -2.57
N THR A 305 -3.39 -3.03 -1.51
CA THR A 305 -3.26 -4.09 -0.53
C THR A 305 -4.06 -3.78 0.72
N LEU A 306 -4.47 -4.83 1.41
CA LEU A 306 -4.71 -4.79 2.85
C LEU A 306 -3.58 -5.58 3.50
N SER A 307 -2.79 -4.86 4.29
CA SER A 307 -1.56 -5.38 4.87
C SER A 307 -1.53 -5.20 6.39
N PHE A 308 -0.92 -6.13 7.09
CA PHE A 308 -0.74 -6.12 8.54
C PHE A 308 0.70 -5.78 8.89
N SER A 309 0.89 -5.19 10.06
CA SER A 309 2.20 -4.96 10.65
C SER A 309 2.94 -6.30 10.90
N PRO A 310 4.28 -6.31 10.90
CA PRO A 310 5.11 -7.54 10.94
C PRO A 310 4.86 -8.47 12.13
N GLU A 311 4.51 -7.91 13.28
CA GLU A 311 4.34 -8.63 14.55
C GLU A 311 2.86 -8.70 14.97
N PHE A 312 1.93 -8.51 14.03
CA PHE A 312 0.50 -8.54 14.30
C PHE A 312 0.08 -9.94 14.81
N PRO A 313 -0.64 -10.05 15.95
CA PRO A 313 -1.04 -11.35 16.50
C PRO A 313 -1.85 -12.18 15.50
N ALA A 314 -1.41 -13.42 15.25
CA ALA A 314 -1.99 -14.30 14.22
C ALA A 314 -3.48 -14.56 14.44
N ASP A 315 -3.90 -14.71 15.69
CA ASP A 315 -5.28 -15.02 16.07
C ASP A 315 -6.20 -13.83 15.76
N LEU A 316 -5.76 -12.61 16.10
CA LEU A 316 -6.48 -11.38 15.78
C LEU A 316 -6.52 -11.15 14.27
N ARG A 317 -5.40 -11.38 13.58
CA ARG A 317 -5.34 -11.29 12.11
C ARG A 317 -6.37 -12.23 11.48
N ALA A 318 -6.41 -13.50 11.87
CA ALA A 318 -7.37 -14.46 11.33
C ALA A 318 -8.82 -14.04 11.58
N GLN A 319 -9.12 -13.55 12.79
CA GLN A 319 -10.45 -13.05 13.14
C GLN A 319 -10.86 -11.84 12.28
N ILE A 320 -9.94 -10.89 12.07
CA ILE A 320 -10.18 -9.69 11.26
C ILE A 320 -10.33 -10.05 9.78
N GLU A 321 -9.51 -10.97 9.27
CA GLU A 321 -9.63 -11.44 7.89
C GLU A 321 -10.98 -12.10 7.61
N GLU A 322 -11.47 -12.95 8.52
CA GLU A 322 -12.80 -13.56 8.40
C GLU A 322 -13.91 -12.49 8.43
N ALA A 323 -13.84 -11.55 9.37
CA ALA A 323 -14.82 -10.46 9.48
C ALA A 323 -14.83 -9.55 8.25
N LEU A 324 -13.67 -9.23 7.69
CA LEU A 324 -13.56 -8.43 6.46
C LEU A 324 -14.16 -9.12 5.25
N VAL A 325 -13.89 -10.42 5.07
CA VAL A 325 -14.50 -11.21 3.99
C VAL A 325 -16.02 -11.24 4.14
N ALA A 326 -16.54 -11.41 5.36
CA ALA A 326 -17.98 -11.36 5.60
C ALA A 326 -18.56 -9.96 5.35
N PHE A 327 -17.86 -8.90 5.76
CA PHE A 327 -18.27 -7.51 5.58
C PHE A 327 -18.33 -7.12 4.10
N ALA A 328 -17.38 -7.60 3.28
CA ALA A 328 -17.33 -7.34 1.84
C ALA A 328 -18.57 -7.81 1.06
N GLU A 329 -19.33 -8.76 1.61
CA GLU A 329 -20.58 -9.27 1.02
C GLU A 329 -21.83 -8.50 1.48
N THR A 330 -21.67 -7.43 2.28
CA THR A 330 -22.79 -6.64 2.81
C THR A 330 -23.03 -5.36 2.01
N ASP A 331 -24.26 -4.84 2.04
CA ASP A 331 -24.58 -3.56 1.40
C ASP A 331 -23.77 -2.39 2.02
N ALA A 332 -23.46 -2.47 3.31
CA ALA A 332 -22.67 -1.47 4.05
C ALA A 332 -21.22 -1.36 3.53
N TRP A 333 -20.70 -2.39 2.84
CA TRP A 333 -19.43 -2.31 2.14
C TRP A 333 -19.40 -1.14 1.15
N ASN A 334 -20.50 -0.93 0.40
CA ASN A 334 -20.63 0.13 -0.60
C ASN A 334 -20.74 1.53 0.01
N GLU A 335 -21.04 1.62 1.30
CA GLU A 335 -21.05 2.88 2.07
C GLU A 335 -19.68 3.15 2.72
N SER A 336 -18.78 2.16 2.74
CA SER A 336 -17.42 2.23 3.30
C SER A 336 -16.35 2.26 2.20
N ILE A 337 -15.33 1.41 2.26
CA ILE A 337 -14.24 1.28 1.27
C ILE A 337 -14.73 0.96 -0.15
N GLY A 338 -15.92 0.36 -0.28
CA GLY A 338 -16.56 0.13 -1.58
C GLY A 338 -17.22 1.37 -2.19
N ASN A 339 -17.35 2.45 -1.44
CA ASN A 339 -17.81 3.72 -1.97
C ASN A 339 -16.84 4.24 -3.03
N GLN A 340 -17.36 4.67 -4.19
CA GLN A 340 -16.55 5.19 -5.29
C GLN A 340 -15.79 6.49 -4.95
N ASP A 341 -16.33 7.30 -4.04
CA ASP A 341 -15.71 8.54 -3.58
C ASP A 341 -14.63 8.27 -2.54
N PHE A 342 -14.63 7.04 -2.00
CA PHE A 342 -13.52 6.46 -1.26
C PHE A 342 -12.61 5.69 -2.23
N TYR A 343 -12.49 4.35 -2.12
CA TYR A 343 -11.59 3.55 -2.97
C TYR A 343 -12.29 2.73 -4.04
N GLY A 344 -13.62 2.64 -4.00
CA GLY A 344 -14.43 1.92 -4.98
C GLY A 344 -14.11 0.42 -5.07
N TRP A 345 -13.65 -0.20 -3.99
CA TRP A 345 -13.38 -1.64 -3.98
C TRP A 345 -14.72 -2.37 -4.09
N THR A 346 -14.91 -3.20 -5.12
CA THR A 346 -16.12 -4.02 -5.24
C THR A 346 -15.98 -5.38 -4.58
N GLY A 347 -14.84 -5.64 -3.96
CA GLY A 347 -14.52 -6.87 -3.24
C GLY A 347 -13.04 -6.93 -2.88
N ILE A 348 -12.64 -8.04 -2.29
CA ILE A 348 -11.27 -8.35 -1.93
C ILE A 348 -10.93 -9.79 -2.33
N ASP A 349 -9.69 -10.00 -2.74
CA ASP A 349 -9.13 -11.32 -3.02
C ASP A 349 -7.93 -11.56 -2.11
N LYS A 350 -7.64 -12.82 -1.78
CA LYS A 350 -6.38 -13.17 -1.12
C LYS A 350 -5.20 -12.73 -2.00
N ALA A 351 -4.20 -12.17 -1.35
CA ALA A 351 -2.98 -11.72 -2.01
C ALA A 351 -1.76 -12.40 -1.39
N SER A 352 -0.72 -12.53 -2.21
CA SER A 352 0.59 -13.03 -1.79
C SER A 352 1.68 -12.02 -2.12
N ASP A 353 2.76 -12.04 -1.35
CA ASP A 353 3.90 -11.15 -1.54
C ASP A 353 4.48 -11.19 -2.96
N ALA A 354 4.53 -12.40 -3.55
CA ALA A 354 5.07 -12.61 -4.90
C ALA A 354 4.30 -11.90 -6.01
N GLU A 355 3.02 -11.55 -5.79
CA GLU A 355 2.24 -10.77 -6.77
C GLU A 355 2.75 -9.33 -6.93
N TYR A 356 3.52 -8.84 -5.95
CA TYR A 356 4.11 -7.51 -5.94
C TYR A 356 5.58 -7.50 -6.41
N ASP A 357 6.10 -8.63 -6.90
CA ASP A 357 7.45 -8.69 -7.50
C ASP A 357 7.59 -7.81 -8.74
N VAL A 358 6.51 -7.59 -9.48
CA VAL A 358 6.51 -6.64 -10.60
C VAL A 358 6.76 -5.21 -10.12
N VAL A 359 6.27 -4.84 -8.93
CA VAL A 359 6.51 -3.53 -8.33
C VAL A 359 7.97 -3.43 -7.86
N ARG A 360 8.54 -4.50 -7.28
CA ARG A 360 9.98 -4.55 -6.95
C ARG A 360 10.85 -4.32 -8.18
N GLN A 361 10.50 -4.97 -9.30
CA GLN A 361 11.22 -4.77 -10.57
C GLN A 361 11.10 -3.33 -11.07
N MET A 362 9.92 -2.70 -10.95
CA MET A 362 9.76 -1.29 -11.32
C MET A 362 10.64 -0.37 -10.46
N ILE A 363 10.75 -0.61 -9.15
CA ILE A 363 11.63 0.13 -8.23
C ILE A 363 13.10 -0.03 -8.64
N GLU A 364 13.54 -1.26 -8.94
CA GLU A 364 14.90 -1.52 -9.39
C GLU A 364 15.23 -0.80 -10.71
N ILE A 365 14.29 -0.78 -11.66
CA ILE A 365 14.45 -0.12 -12.96
C ILE A 365 14.47 1.40 -12.81
N SER A 366 13.57 1.96 -11.99
CA SER A 366 13.50 3.40 -11.76
C SER A 366 14.64 3.94 -10.91
N GLY A 367 15.32 3.06 -10.15
CA GLY A 367 16.34 3.45 -9.18
C GLY A 367 15.76 4.14 -7.95
N MET A 368 14.44 4.06 -7.74
CA MET A 368 13.77 4.67 -6.58
C MET A 368 14.18 3.99 -5.27
N SER A 369 14.20 4.79 -4.22
CA SER A 369 14.37 4.39 -2.84
C SER A 369 13.37 5.14 -1.94
N LEU A 370 13.29 4.76 -0.67
CA LEU A 370 12.52 5.52 0.31
C LEU A 370 13.03 6.93 0.55
N GLU A 371 14.33 7.19 0.34
CA GLU A 371 14.87 8.54 0.45
C GLU A 371 14.33 9.47 -0.64
N ASP A 372 13.80 8.90 -1.73
CA ASP A 372 13.18 9.64 -2.83
C ASP A 372 11.70 9.92 -2.57
N LEU A 373 11.09 9.31 -1.55
CA LEU A 373 9.70 9.62 -1.16
C LEU A 373 9.66 10.91 -0.33
N GLY A 374 9.17 12.00 -0.93
CA GLY A 374 8.96 13.29 -0.25
C GLY A 374 10.09 14.31 -0.43
N GLN A 375 11.04 14.07 -1.35
CA GLN A 375 11.89 15.11 -1.95
C GLN A 375 11.15 15.79 -3.10
#